data_AF-A0AAN1VHX5-F1
#
_entry.id   AF-A0AAN1VHX5-F1
#
_cell.length_a   1.000
_cell.length_b   1.000
_cell.length_c   1.000
_cell.angle_alpha   90.00
_cell.angle_beta   90.00
_cell.angle_gamma   90.00
#
_symmetry.space_group_name_H-M   'P 1'
#
loop_
_entity.id
_entity.type
_entity.pdbx_description
1 polymer ?
#
loop_
_entity_poly.entity_id
_entity_poly.type
_entity_poly.pdbx_seq_one_letter_code
_entity_poly.pdbx_strand_id
1 'polypeptide(L)'
;MIDQSFFASDAVQEKEVGLGDGKMHKLHFREYSGAAFNAYAHAVRSDDLAVKGGAMAILIADSLCNEKGERQLTVAQASNLKPQAMQAIFRAVLEANQVGQDDAGNT
;
A
#
# COMPACT_ATOMS: atom_id res chain seq x y z
N MET A 1 -5.39 16.92 24.44
CA MET A 1 -5.93 16.91 23.06
C MET A 1 -5.00 16.04 22.25
N ILE A 2 -5.54 15.13 21.43
CA ILE A 2 -4.72 14.24 20.60
C ILE A 2 -4.20 15.02 19.39
N ASP A 3 -2.94 14.79 19.00
CA ASP A 3 -2.31 15.45 17.86
C ASP A 3 -2.77 14.79 16.54
N GLN A 4 -3.04 15.61 15.51
CA GLN A 4 -3.49 15.08 14.21
C GLN A 4 -2.41 14.26 13.50
N SER A 5 -1.12 14.50 13.81
CA SER A 5 0.00 13.71 13.30
C SER A 5 0.01 12.25 13.76
N PHE A 6 -0.85 11.86 14.72
CA PHE A 6 -0.99 10.47 15.15
C PHE A 6 -1.89 9.64 14.22
N PHE A 7 -2.60 10.29 13.28
CA PHE A 7 -3.51 9.64 12.35
C PHE A 7 -2.88 9.56 10.97
N ALA A 8 -3.19 8.49 10.23
CA ALA A 8 -2.78 8.36 8.85
C ALA A 8 -3.34 9.54 8.03
N SER A 9 -2.48 10.15 7.23
CA SER A 9 -2.84 11.30 6.41
C SER A 9 -3.79 10.92 5.27
N ASP A 10 -4.85 11.70 5.11
CA ASP A 10 -5.73 11.63 3.94
C ASP A 10 -5.14 12.36 2.71
N ALA A 11 -3.93 12.91 2.82
CA ALA A 11 -3.26 13.57 1.70
C ALA A 11 -2.99 12.56 0.56
N VAL A 12 -3.49 12.90 -0.62
CA VAL A 12 -3.31 12.08 -1.82
C VAL A 12 -1.95 12.34 -2.45
N GLN A 13 -1.20 11.27 -2.66
CA GLN A 13 0.10 11.24 -3.30
C GLN A 13 -0.02 10.59 -4.68
N GLU A 14 0.40 11.32 -5.72
CA GLU A 14 0.45 10.81 -7.09
C GLU A 14 1.81 10.13 -7.36
N LYS A 15 1.79 8.94 -7.97
CA LYS A 15 3.00 8.23 -8.41
C LYS A 15 2.80 7.62 -9.80
N GLU A 16 3.86 7.67 -10.62
CA GLU A 16 3.92 6.88 -11.85
C GLU A 16 4.47 5.48 -11.55
N VAL A 17 3.70 4.44 -11.87
CA VAL A 17 4.02 3.05 -11.56
C VAL A 17 4.01 2.21 -12.83
N GLY A 18 5.12 1.55 -13.12
CA GLY A 18 5.20 0.56 -14.21
C GLY A 18 4.60 -0.78 -13.77
N LEU A 19 3.45 -1.17 -14.33
CA LEU A 19 2.71 -2.36 -13.90
C LEU A 19 3.13 -3.66 -14.63
N GLY A 20 4.21 -3.62 -15.40
CA GLY A 20 4.73 -4.76 -16.17
C GLY A 20 3.97 -5.04 -17.48
N ASP A 21 3.03 -4.18 -17.86
CA ASP A 21 2.33 -4.22 -19.16
C ASP A 21 3.03 -3.36 -20.24
N GLY A 22 4.24 -2.90 -19.96
CA GLY A 22 5.03 -2.03 -20.83
C GLY A 22 4.63 -0.56 -20.77
N LYS A 23 3.73 -0.16 -19.86
CA LYS A 23 3.30 1.22 -19.69
C LYS A 23 3.51 1.71 -18.26
N MET A 24 3.68 3.03 -18.13
CA MET A 24 3.59 3.71 -16.84
C MET A 24 2.15 4.11 -16.59
N HIS A 25 1.67 3.86 -15.37
CA HIS A 25 0.32 4.20 -14.92
C HIS A 25 0.42 5.21 -13.80
N LYS A 26 -0.29 6.32 -13.94
CA LYS A 26 -0.47 7.29 -12.88
C LYS A 26 -1.47 6.74 -11.87
N LEU A 27 -1.02 6.54 -10.63
CA LEU A 27 -1.81 6.00 -9.53
C LEU A 27 -1.78 6.96 -8.34
N HIS A 28 -2.83 6.89 -7.51
CA HIS A 28 -2.99 7.73 -6.34
C HIS A 28 -2.99 6.89 -5.07
N PHE A 29 -2.31 7.38 -4.04
CA PHE A 29 -2.10 6.70 -2.78
C PHE A 29 -2.36 7.64 -1.61
N ARG A 30 -2.87 7.11 -0.51
CA ARG A 30 -2.87 7.75 0.81
C ARG A 30 -2.13 6.88 1.81
N GLU A 31 -1.81 7.42 2.97
CA GLU A 31 -1.18 6.63 4.03
C GLU A 31 -2.12 5.51 4.49
N TYR A 32 -1.57 4.32 4.73
CA TYR A 32 -2.35 3.24 5.32
C TYR A 32 -2.47 3.46 6.83
N SER A 33 -3.57 2.98 7.40
CA SER A 33 -3.79 3.05 8.84
C SER A 33 -2.90 2.05 9.60
N GLY A 34 -2.61 2.36 10.87
CA GLY A 34 -1.95 1.40 11.77
C GLY A 34 -2.73 0.09 11.96
N ALA A 35 -4.06 0.12 11.80
CA ALA A 35 -4.90 -1.08 11.80
C ALA A 35 -4.61 -1.97 10.58
N ALA A 36 -4.49 -1.38 9.38
CA ALA A 36 -4.13 -2.10 8.17
C ALA A 36 -2.70 -2.67 8.25
N PHE A 37 -1.75 -1.90 8.79
CA PHE A 37 -0.39 -2.38 9.03
C PHE A 37 -0.35 -3.61 9.96
N ASN A 38 -1.06 -3.56 11.09
CA ASN A 38 -1.13 -4.71 11.99
C ASN A 38 -1.77 -5.93 11.33
N ALA A 39 -2.86 -5.74 10.58
CA ALA A 39 -3.50 -6.83 9.83
C ALA A 39 -2.53 -7.47 8.82
N TYR A 40 -1.79 -6.65 8.06
CA TYR A 40 -0.71 -7.11 7.19
C TYR A 40 0.37 -7.88 7.96
N ALA A 41 0.87 -7.32 9.06
CA ALA A 41 1.96 -7.90 9.86
C ALA A 41 1.57 -9.27 10.44
N HIS A 42 0.33 -9.44 10.88
CA HIS A 42 -0.19 -10.73 11.30
C HIS A 42 -0.34 -11.70 10.13
N ALA A 43 -0.90 -11.24 9.00
CA ALA A 43 -1.10 -12.08 7.82
C ALA A 43 0.22 -12.64 7.27
N VAL A 44 1.27 -11.82 7.13
CA VAL A 44 2.58 -12.30 6.63
C VAL A 44 3.24 -13.34 7.54
N ARG A 45 2.89 -13.36 8.83
CA ARG A 45 3.37 -14.35 9.81
C ARG A 45 2.46 -15.57 9.95
N SER A 46 1.32 -15.61 9.27
CA SER A 46 0.36 -16.71 9.34
C SER A 46 0.94 -18.04 8.83
N ASP A 47 0.55 -19.14 9.47
CA ASP A 47 0.83 -20.50 8.98
C ASP A 47 -0.15 -20.93 7.88
N ASP A 48 -1.31 -20.27 7.77
CA ASP A 48 -2.23 -20.45 6.66
C ASP A 48 -1.68 -19.74 5.40
N LEU A 49 -1.37 -20.54 4.38
CA LEU A 49 -0.82 -20.07 3.10
C LEU A 49 -1.75 -19.13 2.35
N ALA A 50 -3.07 -19.32 2.45
CA ALA A 50 -4.04 -18.43 1.82
C ALA A 50 -4.04 -17.06 2.49
N VAL A 51 -3.97 -17.04 3.83
CA VAL A 51 -3.86 -15.79 4.60
C VAL A 51 -2.54 -15.09 4.30
N LYS A 52 -1.43 -15.83 4.32
CA LYS A 52 -0.09 -15.28 4.03
C LYS A 52 0.01 -14.72 2.61
N GLY A 53 -0.54 -15.44 1.62
CA GLY A 53 -0.57 -15.01 0.22
C GLY A 53 -1.41 -13.74 -0.02
N GLY A 54 -2.43 -13.50 0.82
CA GLY A 54 -3.28 -12.31 0.74
C GLY A 54 -2.73 -11.07 1.45
N ALA A 55 -1.60 -11.16 2.17
CA ALA A 55 -1.18 -10.10 3.07
C ALA A 55 -0.96 -8.75 2.37
N MET A 56 -0.25 -8.72 1.24
CA MET A 56 0.02 -7.48 0.48
C MET A 56 -1.26 -6.75 0.07
N ALA A 57 -2.32 -7.50 -0.24
CA ALA A 57 -3.59 -6.95 -0.68
C ALA A 57 -4.25 -6.06 0.39
N ILE A 58 -3.94 -6.28 1.67
CA ILE A 58 -4.43 -5.47 2.80
C ILE A 58 -3.94 -4.02 2.66
N LEU A 59 -2.62 -3.83 2.52
CA LEU A 59 -2.04 -2.49 2.42
C LEU A 59 -2.39 -1.83 1.09
N ILE A 60 -2.42 -2.58 -0.01
CA ILE A 60 -2.83 -2.07 -1.32
C ILE A 60 -4.26 -1.53 -1.25
N ALA A 61 -5.20 -2.28 -0.70
CA ALA A 61 -6.59 -1.85 -0.60
C ALA A 61 -6.80 -0.68 0.34
N ASP A 62 -5.98 -0.53 1.38
CA ASP A 62 -6.11 0.61 2.30
C ASP A 62 -5.56 1.92 1.71
N SER A 63 -4.45 1.80 0.97
CA SER A 63 -3.68 2.93 0.45
C SER A 63 -4.11 3.39 -0.95
N LEU A 64 -4.45 2.47 -1.88
CA LEU A 64 -4.79 2.85 -3.25
C LEU A 64 -6.15 3.56 -3.31
N CYS A 65 -6.13 4.79 -3.82
CA CYS A 65 -7.29 5.67 -3.89
C CYS A 65 -7.43 6.33 -5.26
N ASN A 66 -8.48 7.15 -5.44
CA ASN A 66 -8.56 8.09 -6.55
C ASN A 66 -7.98 9.46 -6.14
N GLU A 67 -8.04 10.43 -7.05
CA GLU A 67 -7.63 11.83 -6.84
C GLU A 67 -8.30 12.51 -5.64
N LYS A 68 -9.44 11.97 -5.16
CA LYS A 68 -10.19 12.48 -4.01
C LYS A 68 -9.90 11.73 -2.71
N GLY A 69 -8.99 10.75 -2.72
CA GLY A 69 -8.67 9.94 -1.55
C GLY A 69 -9.64 8.79 -1.29
N GLU A 70 -10.61 8.55 -2.17
CA GLU A 70 -11.59 7.48 -2.01
C GLU A 70 -10.99 6.14 -2.45
N ARG A 71 -11.08 5.13 -1.58
CA ARG A 71 -10.62 3.76 -1.83
C ARG A 71 -11.19 3.22 -3.15
N GLN A 72 -10.33 2.65 -4.00
CA GLN A 72 -10.72 2.16 -5.32
C GLN A 72 -11.01 0.65 -5.38
N LEU A 73 -10.53 -0.12 -4.40
CA LEU A 73 -10.69 -1.56 -4.42
C LEU A 73 -10.73 -2.15 -3.01
N THR A 74 -11.41 -3.30 -2.90
CA THR A 74 -11.45 -4.13 -1.70
C THR A 74 -10.22 -5.03 -1.61
N VAL A 75 -9.94 -5.58 -0.42
CA VAL A 75 -8.87 -6.57 -0.23
C VAL A 75 -9.06 -7.76 -1.18
N ALA A 76 -10.30 -8.25 -1.33
CA ALA A 76 -10.61 -9.36 -2.25
C ALA A 76 -10.29 -9.02 -3.71
N GLN A 77 -10.55 -7.79 -4.15
CA GLN A 77 -10.16 -7.34 -5.50
C GLN A 77 -8.64 -7.21 -5.63
N ALA A 78 -7.94 -6.66 -4.64
CA ALA A 78 -6.48 -6.59 -4.64
C ALA A 78 -5.81 -7.97 -4.69
N SER A 79 -6.36 -8.98 -4.01
CA SER A 79 -5.84 -10.35 -4.06
C SER A 79 -5.88 -10.99 -5.45
N ASN A 80 -6.67 -10.44 -6.37
CA ASN A 80 -6.77 -10.92 -7.75
C ASN A 80 -5.87 -10.14 -8.73
N LEU A 81 -5.04 -9.21 -8.25
CA LEU A 81 -4.07 -8.51 -9.10
C LEU A 81 -3.06 -9.50 -9.70
N LYS A 82 -2.62 -9.21 -10.93
CA LYS A 82 -1.50 -9.93 -11.54
C LYS A 82 -0.27 -9.80 -10.64
N PRO A 83 0.58 -10.84 -10.50
CA PRO A 83 1.72 -10.81 -9.59
C PRO A 83 2.64 -9.59 -9.78
N GLN A 84 2.95 -9.22 -11.04
CA GLN A 84 3.80 -8.07 -11.36
C GLN A 84 3.16 -6.74 -10.92
N ALA A 85 1.87 -6.57 -11.20
CA ALA A 85 1.12 -5.38 -10.79
C ALA A 85 1.02 -5.29 -9.26
N MET A 86 0.74 -6.42 -8.59
CA MET A 86 0.67 -6.47 -7.12
C MET A 86 1.99 -6.03 -6.48
N GLN A 87 3.13 -6.53 -6.96
CA GLN A 87 4.45 -6.15 -6.45
C GLN A 87 4.77 -4.66 -6.71
N ALA A 88 4.52 -4.18 -7.93
CA ALA A 88 4.77 -2.78 -8.29
C ALA A 88 3.92 -1.80 -7.47
N ILE A 89 2.62 -2.09 -7.31
CA ILE A 89 1.71 -1.26 -6.52
C ILE A 89 2.09 -1.32 -5.04
N PHE A 90 2.39 -2.51 -4.50
CA PHE A 90 2.80 -2.65 -3.10
C PHE A 90 4.07 -1.84 -2.78
N ARG A 91 5.06 -1.87 -3.68
CA ARG A 91 6.25 -1.02 -3.55
C ARG A 91 5.89 0.46 -3.49
N ALA A 92 5.02 0.93 -4.38
CA ALA A 92 4.55 2.31 -4.38
C ALA A 92 3.81 2.68 -3.08
N VAL A 93 3.04 1.75 -2.50
CA VAL A 93 2.41 1.91 -1.18
C VAL A 93 3.45 2.08 -0.09
N LEU A 94 4.50 1.26 -0.05
CA LEU A 94 5.56 1.38 0.96
C LEU A 94 6.29 2.73 0.86
N GLU A 95 6.61 3.17 -0.37
CA GLU A 95 7.23 4.47 -0.60
C GLU A 95 6.34 5.65 -0.20
N ALA A 96 5.02 5.55 -0.43
CA ALA A 96 4.05 6.57 0.00
C ALA A 96 3.93 6.67 1.53
N ASN A 97 4.34 5.63 2.25
CA ASN A 97 4.35 5.57 3.71
C ASN A 97 5.79 5.67 4.28
N GLN A 98 6.75 6.11 3.46
CA GLN A 98 8.16 6.34 3.83
C GLN A 98 8.89 5.11 4.41
N VAL A 99 8.35 3.91 4.23
CA VAL A 99 8.98 2.67 4.71
C VAL A 99 10.19 2.36 3.82
N GLY A 100 11.38 2.41 4.40
CA GLY A 100 12.65 2.13 3.72
C GLY A 100 13.38 3.36 3.16
N GLN A 101 13.01 4.59 3.57
CA GLN A 101 13.78 5.81 3.25
C GLN A 101 14.85 6.18 4.30
N ASP A 102 14.90 5.47 5.43
CA ASP A 102 15.98 5.58 6.42
C ASP A 102 17.19 4.75 5.97
N ASP A 103 17.99 5.24 4.99
CA ASP A 103 19.40 4.87 4.76
C ASP A 103 20.04 5.57 3.52
N ALA A 104 19.74 6.84 3.28
CA ALA A 104 20.39 7.61 2.19
C ALA A 104 20.87 9.01 2.61
N GLY A 105 21.24 9.20 3.88
CA GLY A 105 21.59 10.52 4.40
C GLY A 105 22.53 10.60 5.59
N ASN A 106 23.27 9.54 5.95
CA ASN A 106 24.33 9.66 6.96
C ASN A 106 25.47 8.64 6.76
N THR A 107 26.31 8.85 5.75
CA THR A 107 27.74 8.44 5.75
C THR A 107 28.55 9.36 4.87
#